data_AF-A0A5C1E9C0-F1
#
_entry.id   AF-A0A5C1E9C0-F1
#
_cell.length_a   1.000
_cell.length_b   1.000
_cell.length_c   1.000
_cell.angle_alpha   90.00
_cell.angle_beta   90.00
_cell.angle_gamma   90.00
#
_symmetry.space_group_name_H-M   'P 1'
#
loop_
_entity.id
_entity.type
_entity.pdbx_description
1 polymer ?
#
loop_
_entity_poly.entity_id
_entity_poly.type
_entity_poly.pdbx_seq_one_letter_code
_entity_poly.pdbx_strand_id
1 'polypeptide(L)'
;MTWKYDALNHLALNLESQATFKIQRSSRRLDSPADFELVPPDGSINAWLPEELEQLKADLWLEMQRVWKQADLRLQLSSLIRNKLGGDNYRAASVISGISGKTISARSIQAWLAEPTKRSSRTCPEWAVAALETYAPPPQTVARPAEAPLTAWEVKNRFGVDYAEREIDSEEKLQKEWAATNLTVLPAALASLEWELRRHLDYLNESINLWRVALKTGKSFEEFQQLALEKLDDAASRRHYIQEDKLAIKQGRDEFSNPEGLPTGKGGAQ
;
A
#
# COMPACT_ATOMS: atom_id res chain seq x y z
N MET A 1 12.80 2.40 24.70
CA MET A 1 13.24 3.04 23.44
C MET A 1 12.91 4.51 23.58
N THR A 2 13.93 5.36 23.56
CA THR A 2 13.83 6.79 23.88
C THR A 2 13.57 7.66 22.65
N TRP A 3 13.78 7.10 21.45
CA TRP A 3 13.74 7.82 20.19
C TRP A 3 12.82 7.12 19.17
N LYS A 4 12.20 7.90 18.30
CA LYS A 4 11.62 7.47 17.03
C LYS A 4 12.31 8.21 15.90
N TYR A 5 13.07 7.48 15.08
CA TYR A 5 13.82 8.03 13.97
C TYR A 5 13.11 7.76 12.63
N ASP A 6 12.87 8.82 11.86
CA ASP A 6 12.40 8.77 10.48
C ASP A 6 13.56 9.09 9.54
N ALA A 7 14.09 8.03 8.92
CA ALA A 7 15.22 8.13 8.01
C ALA A 7 14.90 8.86 6.70
N LEU A 8 13.64 8.85 6.25
CA LEU A 8 13.22 9.47 4.99
C LEU A 8 13.12 10.98 5.13
N ASN A 9 12.52 11.43 6.23
CA ASN A 9 12.32 12.85 6.49
C ASN A 9 13.49 13.51 7.24
N HIS A 10 14.48 12.72 7.67
CA HIS A 10 15.61 13.18 8.49
C HIS A 10 15.14 13.85 9.79
N LEU A 11 14.12 13.27 10.42
CA LEU A 11 13.53 13.74 11.68
C LEU A 11 13.68 12.70 12.76
N ALA A 12 13.90 13.14 13.99
CA ALA A 12 13.97 12.28 15.16
C ALA A 12 13.10 12.85 16.29
N LEU A 13 12.11 12.08 16.75
CA LEU A 13 11.30 12.42 17.91
C LEU A 13 11.91 11.78 19.15
N ASN A 14 12.31 12.59 20.11
CA ASN A 14 12.65 12.12 21.45
C ASN A 14 11.34 11.93 22.26
N LEU A 15 11.12 10.74 22.82
CA LEU A 15 9.89 10.39 23.52
C LEU A 15 9.85 10.92 24.96
N GLU A 16 11.00 11.22 25.56
CA GLU A 16 11.07 11.78 26.91
C GLU A 16 10.75 13.28 26.91
N SER A 17 11.35 14.02 25.97
CA SER A 17 11.12 15.46 25.83
C SER A 17 9.96 15.82 24.90
N GLN A 18 9.40 14.85 24.17
CA GLN A 18 8.39 15.06 23.12
C GLN A 18 8.83 16.07 22.03
N ALA A 19 10.13 16.32 21.92
CA ALA A 19 10.71 17.25 20.95
C ALA A 19 11.11 16.53 19.67
N THR A 20 10.77 17.12 18.51
CA THR A 20 11.20 16.64 17.20
C THR A 20 12.43 17.43 16.75
N PHE A 21 13.52 16.72 16.56
CA PHE A 21 14.80 17.25 16.10
C PHE A 21 14.96 17.00 14.61
N LYS A 22 15.61 17.93 13.91
CA LYS A 22 16.01 17.77 12.52
C LYS A 22 17.46 17.31 12.45
N ILE A 23 17.73 16.30 11.64
CA ILE A 23 19.08 15.78 11.45
C ILE A 23 19.70 16.47 10.23
N GLN A 24 20.70 17.30 10.48
CA GLN A 24 21.49 17.91 9.41
C GLN A 24 22.73 17.06 9.16
N ARG A 25 22.86 16.54 7.95
CA ARG A 25 24.02 15.71 7.58
C ARG A 25 25.17 16.61 7.13
N SER A 26 26.33 16.43 7.74
CA SER A 26 27.57 17.14 7.38
C SER A 26 28.33 16.40 6.26
N SER A 27 28.04 15.12 6.07
CA SER A 27 28.65 14.28 5.04
C SER A 27 27.63 13.43 4.30
N ARG A 28 28.04 12.88 3.14
CA ARG A 28 27.18 12.05 2.29
C ARG A 28 26.92 10.66 2.87
N ARG A 29 27.79 10.18 3.77
CA ARG A 29 27.68 8.90 4.46
C ARG A 29 27.64 9.14 5.96
N LEU A 30 26.70 8.51 6.66
CA LEU A 30 26.62 8.59 8.11
C LEU A 30 27.35 7.38 8.70
N ASP A 31 28.66 7.50 8.90
CA ASP A 31 29.50 6.42 9.40
C ASP A 31 29.85 6.62 10.89
N SER A 32 29.69 7.84 11.40
CA SER A 32 29.98 8.24 12.78
C SER A 32 29.00 9.29 13.33
N PRO A 33 28.94 9.49 14.66
CA PRO A 33 28.22 10.62 15.25
C PRO A 33 28.70 11.99 14.76
N ALA A 34 29.95 12.12 14.32
CA ALA A 34 30.48 13.38 13.80
C ALA A 34 29.88 13.77 12.43
N ASP A 35 29.24 12.84 11.73
CA ASP A 35 28.71 13.06 10.37
C ASP A 35 27.36 13.78 10.33
N PHE A 36 26.77 14.08 11.49
CA PHE A 36 25.53 14.83 11.56
C PHE A 36 25.46 15.76 12.77
N GLU A 37 24.60 16.75 12.66
CA GLU A 37 24.24 17.66 13.72
C GLU A 37 22.74 17.51 14.04
N LEU A 38 22.44 17.60 15.33
CA LEU A 38 21.09 17.55 15.85
C LEU A 38 20.57 19.00 15.97
N VAL A 39 19.68 19.40 15.07
CA VAL A 39 19.08 20.73 15.10
C VAL A 39 17.81 20.67 15.94
N PRO A 40 17.74 21.40 17.08
CA PRO A 40 16.55 21.42 17.92
C PRO A 40 15.39 22.17 17.23
N PRO A 41 14.13 21.94 17.64
CA PRO A 41 12.96 22.56 17.03
C PRO A 41 12.97 24.10 17.15
N ASP A 42 12.50 24.78 16.10
CA ASP A 42 12.45 26.25 16.03
C ASP A 42 11.71 26.85 17.24
N GLY A 43 12.30 27.88 17.87
CA GLY A 43 11.78 28.52 19.08
C GLY A 43 12.44 28.07 20.40
N SER A 44 13.35 27.11 20.37
CA SER A 44 14.07 26.58 21.55
C SER A 44 15.48 27.14 21.75
N ILE A 45 15.76 28.34 21.21
CA ILE A 45 17.11 28.94 21.04
C ILE A 45 17.93 29.05 22.34
N ASN A 46 17.32 28.91 23.53
CA ASN A 46 18.01 28.95 24.83
C ASN A 46 17.75 27.74 25.77
N ALA A 47 17.18 26.62 25.30
CA ALA A 47 16.69 25.56 26.20
C ALA A 47 17.62 24.34 26.37
N TRP A 48 18.58 24.13 25.46
CA TRP A 48 19.37 22.89 25.44
C TRP A 48 20.84 23.18 25.69
N LEU A 49 21.41 22.57 26.73
CA LEU A 49 22.84 22.71 27.00
C LEU A 49 23.65 21.92 25.96
N PRO A 50 24.83 22.39 25.52
CA PRO A 50 25.67 21.68 24.55
C PRO A 50 25.99 20.23 24.97
N GLU A 51 26.22 20.00 26.26
CA GLU A 51 26.48 18.66 26.81
C GLU A 51 25.27 17.72 26.68
N GLU A 52 24.07 18.25 26.90
CA GLU A 52 22.82 17.49 26.72
C GLU A 52 22.59 17.13 25.25
N LEU A 53 22.88 18.05 24.33
CA LEU A 53 22.77 17.81 22.90
C LEU A 53 23.75 16.73 22.44
N GLU A 54 24.99 16.73 22.93
CA GLU A 54 25.96 15.67 22.62
C GLU A 54 25.53 14.31 23.17
N GLN A 55 24.95 14.25 24.38
CA GLN A 55 24.38 13.01 24.91
C GLN A 55 23.19 12.52 24.08
N LEU A 56 22.25 13.40 23.77
CA LEU A 56 21.08 13.10 22.93
C LEU A 56 21.49 12.62 21.53
N LYS A 57 22.56 13.21 20.99
CA LYS A 57 23.15 12.82 19.71
C LYS A 57 23.78 11.43 19.76
N ALA A 58 24.50 11.10 20.84
CA ALA A 58 25.06 9.76 21.05
C ALA A 58 23.96 8.69 21.17
N ASP A 59 22.89 8.99 21.92
CA ASP A 59 21.75 8.10 22.07
C ASP A 59 20.98 7.90 20.76
N LEU A 60 20.76 8.99 20.01
CA LEU A 60 20.14 8.92 18.69
C LEU A 60 20.99 8.10 17.72
N TRP A 61 22.32 8.23 17.77
CA TRP A 61 23.22 7.44 16.92
C TRP A 61 23.05 5.92 17.16
N LEU A 62 22.98 5.50 18.43
CA LEU A 62 22.72 4.09 18.77
C LEU A 62 21.36 3.62 18.23
N GLU A 63 20.34 4.46 18.32
CA GLU A 63 19.02 4.15 17.77
C GLU A 63 19.05 4.06 16.23
N MET A 64 19.76 4.95 15.54
CA MET A 64 19.95 4.92 14.09
C MET A 64 20.62 3.62 13.65
N GLN A 65 21.69 3.22 14.33
CA GLN A 65 22.37 1.93 14.09
C GLN A 65 21.40 0.75 14.25
N ARG A 66 20.55 0.78 15.29
CA ARG A 66 19.53 -0.24 15.53
C ARG A 66 18.51 -0.31 14.40
N VAL A 67 18.00 0.84 13.93
CA VAL A 67 17.06 0.93 12.81
C VAL A 67 17.70 0.41 11.53
N TRP A 68 18.94 0.78 11.23
CA TRP A 68 19.65 0.31 10.04
C TRP A 68 19.91 -1.18 10.07
N LYS A 69 20.37 -1.72 11.20
CA LYS A 69 20.55 -3.17 11.38
C LYS A 69 19.24 -3.93 11.12
N GLN A 70 18.12 -3.40 11.62
CA GLN A 70 16.81 -4.00 11.40
C GLN A 70 16.33 -3.90 9.94
N ALA A 71 16.63 -2.80 9.25
CA ALA A 71 16.35 -2.66 7.83
C ALA A 71 17.15 -3.67 6.99
N ASP A 72 18.44 -3.84 7.30
CA ASP A 72 19.32 -4.80 6.65
C ASP A 72 18.83 -6.25 6.86
N LEU A 73 18.55 -6.65 8.10
CA LEU A 73 18.00 -7.98 8.40
C LEU A 73 16.68 -8.26 7.65
N ARG A 74 15.80 -7.26 7.53
CA ARG A 74 14.56 -7.39 6.77
C ARG A 74 14.83 -7.62 5.29
N LEU A 75 15.75 -6.85 4.70
CA LEU A 75 16.12 -6.98 3.28
C LEU A 75 16.76 -8.35 3.01
N GLN A 76 17.65 -8.80 3.89
CA GLN A 76 18.26 -10.12 3.81
C GLN A 76 17.20 -11.23 3.90
N LEU A 77 16.31 -11.16 4.89
CA LEU A 77 15.22 -12.12 5.04
C LEU A 77 14.34 -12.17 3.78
N SER A 78 13.92 -11.01 3.28
CA SER A 78 13.10 -10.89 2.06
C SER A 78 13.79 -11.52 0.85
N SER A 79 15.08 -11.23 0.66
CA SER A 79 15.89 -11.79 -0.42
C SER A 79 16.01 -13.31 -0.32
N LEU A 80 16.27 -13.85 0.87
CA LEU A 80 16.36 -15.29 1.11
C LEU A 80 15.03 -16.00 0.82
N ILE A 81 13.91 -15.44 1.26
CA ILE A 81 12.58 -16.01 1.01
C ILE A 81 12.26 -16.00 -0.49
N ARG A 82 12.55 -14.90 -1.18
CA ARG A 82 12.35 -14.81 -2.63
C ARG A 82 13.20 -15.82 -3.38
N ASN A 83 14.50 -15.85 -3.10
CA ASN A 83 15.47 -16.62 -3.88
C ASN A 83 15.45 -18.12 -3.55
N LYS A 84 15.31 -18.48 -2.27
CA LYS A 84 15.36 -19.89 -1.82
C LYS A 84 13.98 -20.55 -1.73
N LEU A 85 12.91 -19.77 -1.62
CA LEU A 85 11.56 -20.27 -1.32
C LEU A 85 10.47 -19.71 -2.25
N GLY A 86 10.83 -18.97 -3.29
CA GLY A 86 9.89 -18.45 -4.29
C GLY A 86 8.88 -17.44 -3.72
N GLY A 87 9.25 -16.73 -2.65
CA GLY A 87 8.37 -15.75 -2.00
C GLY A 87 7.32 -16.35 -1.05
N ASP A 88 7.43 -17.63 -0.68
CA ASP A 88 6.47 -18.32 0.17
C ASP A 88 6.81 -18.18 1.66
N ASN A 89 6.08 -17.32 2.38
CA ASN A 89 6.32 -17.12 3.82
C ASN A 89 5.83 -18.29 4.68
N TYR A 90 4.94 -19.17 4.19
CA TYR A 90 4.56 -20.38 4.90
C TYR A 90 5.72 -21.38 4.90
N ARG A 91 6.33 -21.59 3.73
CA ARG A 91 7.57 -22.39 3.64
C ARG A 91 8.69 -21.78 4.47
N ALA A 92 8.85 -20.45 4.44
CA ALA A 92 9.84 -19.77 5.26
C ALA A 92 9.63 -20.03 6.76
N ALA A 93 8.40 -19.88 7.24
CA ALA A 93 8.06 -20.15 8.63
C ALA A 93 8.35 -21.60 9.02
N SER A 94 8.03 -22.56 8.14
CA SER A 94 8.30 -23.99 8.34
C SER A 94 9.80 -24.28 8.43
N VAL A 95 10.59 -23.79 7.47
CA VAL A 95 12.06 -23.97 7.44
C VAL A 95 12.71 -23.37 8.67
N ILE A 96 12.37 -22.12 8.99
CA ILE A 96 12.94 -21.44 10.16
C ILE A 96 12.55 -22.20 11.43
N SER A 97 11.29 -22.63 11.57
CA SER A 97 10.85 -23.37 12.74
C SER A 97 11.62 -24.69 12.92
N GLY A 98 11.86 -25.41 11.82
CA GLY A 98 12.60 -26.66 11.82
C GLY A 98 14.07 -26.48 12.22
N ILE A 99 14.73 -25.42 11.75
CA ILE A 99 16.15 -25.16 12.02
C ILE A 99 16.35 -24.54 13.41
N SER A 100 15.51 -23.57 13.80
CA SER A 100 15.67 -22.84 15.05
C SER A 100 15.00 -23.51 16.25
N GLY A 101 14.16 -24.53 16.04
CA GLY A 101 13.35 -25.18 17.07
C GLY A 101 12.26 -24.30 17.69
N LYS A 102 11.88 -23.19 17.04
CA LYS A 102 10.88 -22.23 17.54
C LYS A 102 9.62 -22.31 16.68
N THR A 103 8.45 -22.18 17.29
CA THR A 103 7.18 -22.16 16.54
C THR A 103 6.97 -20.81 15.88
N ILE A 104 7.02 -20.76 14.54
CA ILE A 104 6.87 -19.52 13.75
C ILE A 104 5.75 -19.71 12.74
N SER A 105 4.96 -18.66 12.55
CA SER A 105 3.87 -18.64 11.58
C SER A 105 4.22 -17.77 10.37
N ALA A 106 3.55 -17.98 9.23
CA ALA A 106 3.65 -17.09 8.07
C ALA A 106 3.33 -15.62 8.43
N ARG A 107 2.42 -15.39 9.38
CA ARG A 107 2.08 -14.05 9.89
C ARG A 107 3.25 -13.40 10.63
N SER A 108 4.03 -14.18 11.38
CA SER A 108 5.25 -13.69 12.04
C SER A 108 6.28 -13.21 11.02
N ILE A 109 6.47 -13.98 9.94
CA ILE A 109 7.35 -13.60 8.83
C ILE A 109 6.85 -12.30 8.17
N GLN A 110 5.55 -12.23 7.84
CA GLN A 110 4.95 -11.03 7.26
C GLN A 110 5.12 -9.81 8.17
N ALA A 111 4.97 -9.95 9.48
CA ALA A 111 5.19 -8.89 10.46
C ALA A 111 6.66 -8.43 10.51
N TRP A 112 7.64 -9.34 10.35
CA TRP A 112 9.06 -8.98 10.23
C TRP A 112 9.37 -8.24 8.93
N LEU A 113 8.69 -8.61 7.85
CA LEU A 113 8.83 -8.00 6.53
C LEU A 113 8.04 -6.70 6.35
N ALA A 114 7.10 -6.40 7.24
CA ALA A 114 6.31 -5.17 7.19
C ALA A 114 7.18 -3.93 7.41
N GLU A 115 6.83 -2.84 6.73
CA GLU A 115 7.51 -1.55 6.83
C GLU A 115 7.55 -1.07 8.29
N PRO A 116 8.65 -0.45 8.76
CA PRO A 116 8.79 0.01 10.15
C PRO A 116 7.69 0.94 10.65
N THR A 117 7.08 1.69 9.73
CA THR A 117 6.01 2.66 10.01
C THR A 117 4.66 2.01 10.26
N LYS A 118 4.49 0.74 9.85
CA LYS A 118 3.24 -0.01 9.95
C LYS A 118 3.03 -0.60 11.35
N ARG A 119 1.78 -0.68 11.82
CA ARG A 119 1.46 -1.16 13.19
C ARG A 119 1.76 -2.65 13.35
N SER A 120 1.66 -3.41 12.27
CA SER A 120 1.99 -4.83 12.21
C SER A 120 3.49 -5.10 12.31
N SER A 121 4.34 -4.08 12.09
CA SER A 121 5.78 -4.24 12.02
C SER A 121 6.35 -4.82 13.31
N ARG A 122 7.19 -5.83 13.18
CA ARG A 122 7.94 -6.45 14.28
C ARG A 122 9.41 -6.53 13.91
N THR A 123 10.26 -6.48 14.92
CA THR A 123 11.71 -6.65 14.79
C THR A 123 12.03 -7.99 14.14
N CYS A 124 12.84 -7.98 13.08
CA CYS A 124 13.34 -9.18 12.43
C CYS A 124 14.46 -9.78 13.30
N PRO A 125 14.32 -11.04 13.77
CA PRO A 125 15.36 -11.67 14.57
C PRO A 125 16.55 -12.10 13.69
N GLU A 126 17.76 -11.89 14.19
CA GLU A 126 19.01 -12.34 13.51
C GLU A 126 19.04 -13.85 13.29
N TRP A 127 18.58 -14.61 14.29
CA TRP A 127 18.54 -16.08 14.20
C TRP A 127 17.59 -16.59 13.10
N ALA A 128 16.58 -15.81 12.72
CA ALA A 128 15.66 -16.20 11.65
C ALA A 128 16.32 -16.05 10.27
N VAL A 129 17.16 -15.02 10.09
CA VAL A 129 17.98 -14.85 8.89
C VAL A 129 19.00 -15.97 8.79
N ALA A 130 19.77 -16.20 9.86
CA ALA A 130 20.78 -17.27 9.91
C ALA A 130 20.19 -18.67 9.62
N ALA A 131 18.98 -18.94 10.11
CA ALA A 131 18.28 -20.19 9.79
C ALA A 131 18.01 -20.34 8.29
N LEU A 132 17.56 -19.29 7.59
CA LEU A 132 17.37 -19.36 6.14
C LEU A 132 18.68 -19.34 5.34
N GLU A 133 19.76 -18.76 5.86
CA GLU A 133 21.07 -18.80 5.22
C GLU A 133 21.62 -20.23 5.15
N THR A 134 21.48 -20.99 6.24
CA THR A 134 21.94 -22.40 6.32
C THR A 134 21.08 -23.38 5.52
N TYR A 135 19.83 -23.00 5.20
CA TYR A 135 18.94 -23.83 4.40
C TYR A 135 19.41 -23.97 2.94
N ALA A 136 19.57 -25.21 2.47
CA ALA A 136 19.83 -25.54 1.07
C ALA A 136 18.54 -26.06 0.42
N PRO A 137 17.93 -25.30 -0.52
CA PRO A 137 16.67 -25.73 -1.15
C PRO A 137 16.90 -26.94 -2.08
N PRO A 138 15.95 -27.87 -2.16
CA PRO A 138 15.94 -28.86 -3.24
C PRO A 138 15.75 -28.15 -4.60
N PRO A 139 16.16 -28.77 -5.71
CA PRO A 139 15.99 -28.19 -7.05
C PRO A 139 14.51 -27.85 -7.27
N GLN A 140 14.22 -26.56 -7.46
CA GLN A 140 12.86 -26.06 -7.61
C GLN A 140 12.34 -26.32 -9.03
N THR A 141 11.12 -26.85 -9.12
CA THR A 141 10.36 -26.96 -10.36
C THR A 141 9.31 -25.86 -10.44
N VAL A 142 9.40 -25.12 -11.55
CA VAL A 142 8.42 -24.25 -12.22
C VAL A 142 8.02 -22.94 -11.53
N ALA A 143 8.33 -21.83 -12.20
CA ALA A 143 7.79 -20.50 -11.92
C ALA A 143 6.29 -20.45 -12.27
N ARG A 144 5.47 -19.93 -11.35
CA ARG A 144 4.05 -19.68 -11.60
C ARG A 144 3.88 -18.47 -12.54
N PRO A 145 2.90 -18.47 -13.47
CA PRO A 145 2.56 -17.30 -14.27
C PRO A 145 2.19 -16.09 -13.40
N ALA A 146 2.67 -14.92 -13.76
CA ALA A 146 2.60 -13.68 -12.97
C ALA A 146 1.17 -13.11 -12.78
N GLU A 147 0.17 -13.64 -13.49
CA GLU A 147 -1.15 -12.98 -13.67
C GLU A 147 -2.34 -13.77 -13.10
N ALA A 148 -2.12 -14.91 -12.44
CA ALA A 148 -3.23 -15.63 -11.82
C ALA A 148 -3.75 -14.87 -10.58
N PRO A 149 -5.07 -14.67 -10.42
CA PRO A 149 -5.64 -14.00 -9.25
C PRO A 149 -5.16 -14.67 -7.97
N LEU A 150 -4.93 -13.86 -6.93
CA LEU A 150 -4.46 -14.35 -5.64
C LEU A 150 -5.49 -15.29 -5.04
N THR A 151 -5.08 -16.52 -4.77
CA THR A 151 -5.90 -17.49 -4.05
C THR A 151 -6.02 -17.09 -2.58
N ALA A 152 -7.06 -17.57 -1.87
CA ALA A 152 -7.19 -17.38 -0.42
C ALA A 152 -5.94 -17.88 0.34
N TRP A 153 -5.28 -18.91 -0.17
CA TRP A 153 -4.03 -19.41 0.37
C TRP A 153 -2.89 -18.40 0.21
N GLU A 154 -2.78 -17.73 -0.93
CA GLU A 154 -1.76 -16.70 -1.17
C GLU A 154 -2.00 -15.46 -0.34
N VAL A 155 -3.26 -15.02 -0.21
CA VAL A 155 -3.59 -13.93 0.71
C VAL A 155 -3.15 -14.33 2.11
N LYS A 156 -3.59 -15.47 2.64
CA LYS A 156 -3.21 -15.92 3.99
C LYS A 156 -1.70 -16.01 4.20
N ASN A 157 -0.97 -16.58 3.25
CA ASN A 157 0.43 -16.96 3.47
C ASN A 157 1.43 -15.91 2.98
N ARG A 158 1.08 -15.06 2.01
CA ARG A 158 2.02 -14.06 1.46
C ARG A 158 1.66 -12.64 1.86
N PHE A 159 0.40 -12.26 1.77
CA PHE A 159 -0.02 -10.86 1.78
C PHE A 159 -0.97 -10.47 2.92
N GLY A 160 -1.36 -11.41 3.78
CA GLY A 160 -2.51 -11.26 4.67
C GLY A 160 -2.39 -10.11 5.66
N VAL A 161 -1.19 -9.88 6.21
CA VAL A 161 -0.91 -8.72 7.08
C VAL A 161 -1.03 -7.41 6.31
N ASP A 162 -0.47 -7.33 5.10
CA ASP A 162 -0.50 -6.10 4.30
C ASP A 162 -1.93 -5.76 3.84
N TYR A 163 -2.72 -6.76 3.43
CA TYR A 163 -4.15 -6.55 3.12
C TYR A 163 -4.94 -6.08 4.34
N ALA A 164 -4.75 -6.73 5.49
CA ALA A 164 -5.44 -6.36 6.72
C ALA A 164 -5.09 -4.94 7.17
N GLU A 165 -3.83 -4.51 7.05
CA GLU A 165 -3.45 -3.13 7.38
C GLU A 165 -4.06 -2.12 6.42
N ARG A 166 -4.07 -2.38 5.11
CA ARG A 166 -4.73 -1.50 4.14
C ARG A 166 -6.23 -1.36 4.42
N GLU A 167 -6.86 -2.45 4.82
CA GLU A 167 -8.29 -2.47 5.19
C GLU A 167 -8.53 -1.62 6.45
N ILE A 168 -7.74 -1.83 7.51
CA ILE A 168 -7.79 -1.01 8.74
C ILE A 168 -7.56 0.47 8.43
N ASP A 169 -6.54 0.81 7.64
CA ASP A 169 -6.23 2.19 7.29
C ASP A 169 -7.37 2.84 6.50
N SER A 170 -8.00 2.09 5.58
CA SER A 170 -9.16 2.55 4.82
C SER A 170 -10.38 2.77 5.72
N GLU A 171 -10.65 1.85 6.65
CA GLU A 171 -11.73 1.98 7.62
C GLU A 171 -11.52 3.17 8.54
N GLU A 172 -10.33 3.34 9.10
CA GLU A 172 -10.01 4.47 9.97
C GLU A 172 -10.08 5.81 9.23
N LYS A 173 -9.63 5.85 7.97
CA LYS A 173 -9.76 7.04 7.13
C LYS A 173 -11.23 7.40 6.89
N LEU A 174 -12.04 6.42 6.50
CA LEU A 174 -13.46 6.60 6.27
C LEU A 174 -14.16 7.07 7.55
N GLN A 175 -13.87 6.44 8.70
CA GLN A 175 -14.42 6.86 10.00
C GLN A 175 -14.07 8.30 10.34
N LYS A 176 -12.82 8.72 10.12
CA LYS A 176 -12.38 10.12 10.34
C LYS A 176 -13.10 11.10 9.42
N GLU A 177 -13.26 10.76 8.14
CA GLU A 177 -14.00 11.58 7.17
C GLU A 177 -15.46 11.76 7.59
N TRP A 178 -16.14 10.68 7.97
CA TRP A 178 -17.52 10.75 8.46
C TRP A 178 -17.65 11.50 9.79
N ALA A 179 -16.71 11.29 10.73
CA ALA A 179 -16.70 12.01 12.00
C ALA A 179 -16.48 13.53 11.83
N ALA A 180 -15.74 13.95 10.80
CA ALA A 180 -15.51 15.35 10.47
C ALA A 180 -16.65 15.99 9.65
N THR A 181 -17.57 15.18 9.11
CA THR A 181 -18.67 15.65 8.26
C THR A 181 -19.72 16.36 9.12
N ASN A 182 -19.96 17.64 8.83
CA ASN A 182 -20.97 18.42 9.54
C ASN A 182 -22.40 18.11 9.01
N LEU A 183 -23.42 18.41 9.83
CA LEU A 183 -24.83 18.11 9.49
C LEU A 183 -25.35 18.85 8.25
N THR A 184 -24.72 19.94 7.83
CA THR A 184 -25.17 20.74 6.67
C THR A 184 -24.80 20.08 5.34
N VAL A 185 -23.68 19.36 5.28
CA VAL A 185 -23.22 18.66 4.07
C VAL A 185 -23.63 17.18 4.04
N LEU A 186 -24.07 16.64 5.17
CA LEU A 186 -24.47 15.24 5.33
C LEU A 186 -25.49 14.75 4.29
N PRO A 187 -26.58 15.49 3.96
CA PRO A 187 -27.54 15.02 2.96
C PRO A 187 -26.93 14.84 1.57
N ALA A 188 -26.04 15.74 1.15
CA ALA A 188 -25.37 15.66 -0.14
C ALA A 188 -24.36 14.49 -0.18
N ALA A 189 -23.63 14.28 0.92
CA ALA A 189 -22.70 13.15 1.06
C ALA A 189 -23.45 11.79 0.99
N LEU A 190 -24.58 11.66 1.68
CA LEU A 190 -25.41 10.46 1.64
C LEU A 190 -25.99 10.20 0.25
N ALA A 191 -26.49 11.24 -0.42
CA ALA A 191 -27.01 11.12 -1.78
C ALA A 191 -25.91 10.69 -2.78
N SER A 192 -24.69 11.22 -2.63
CA SER A 192 -23.54 10.81 -3.45
C SER A 192 -23.17 9.34 -3.22
N LEU A 193 -23.12 8.92 -1.95
CA LEU A 193 -22.83 7.53 -1.58
C LEU A 193 -23.90 6.58 -2.15
N GLU A 194 -25.18 6.90 -1.97
CA GLU A 194 -26.29 6.10 -2.50
C GLU A 194 -26.17 5.97 -4.03
N TRP A 195 -25.87 7.07 -4.71
CA TRP A 195 -25.71 7.07 -6.16
C TRP A 195 -24.51 6.25 -6.62
N GLU A 196 -23.38 6.31 -5.93
CA GLU A 196 -22.20 5.49 -6.18
C GLU A 196 -22.49 4.00 -5.99
N LEU A 197 -23.14 3.64 -4.88
CA LEU A 197 -23.52 2.25 -4.59
C LEU A 197 -24.47 1.69 -5.65
N ARG A 198 -25.51 2.46 -6.01
CA ARG A 198 -26.46 2.05 -7.07
C ARG A 198 -25.74 1.83 -8.40
N ARG A 199 -24.89 2.76 -8.83
CA ARG A 199 -24.09 2.60 -10.05
C ARG A 199 -23.20 1.36 -10.02
N HIS A 200 -22.57 1.07 -8.88
CA HIS A 200 -21.72 -0.11 -8.74
C HIS A 200 -22.54 -1.40 -8.80
N LEU A 201 -23.69 -1.46 -8.14
CA LEU A 201 -24.61 -2.59 -8.21
C LEU A 201 -25.14 -2.81 -9.62
N ASP A 202 -25.54 -1.74 -10.32
CA ASP A 202 -25.98 -1.81 -11.71
C ASP A 202 -24.86 -2.31 -12.62
N TYR A 203 -23.62 -1.83 -12.41
CA TYR A 203 -22.42 -2.31 -13.12
C TYR A 203 -22.20 -3.81 -12.93
N LEU A 204 -22.26 -4.29 -11.69
CA LEU A 204 -22.07 -5.71 -11.38
C LEU A 204 -23.20 -6.55 -11.97
N ASN A 205 -24.45 -6.10 -11.84
CA ASN A 205 -25.60 -6.80 -12.38
C ASN A 205 -25.56 -6.88 -13.92
N GLU A 206 -25.20 -5.80 -14.61
CA GLU A 206 -24.99 -5.81 -16.06
C GLU A 206 -23.87 -6.78 -16.44
N SER A 207 -22.71 -6.72 -15.77
CA SER A 207 -21.56 -7.59 -16.04
C SER A 207 -21.91 -9.07 -15.88
N ILE A 208 -22.61 -9.44 -14.79
CA ILE A 208 -23.09 -10.80 -14.55
C ILE A 208 -24.05 -11.24 -15.66
N ASN A 209 -24.97 -10.37 -16.09
CA ASN A 209 -25.88 -10.70 -17.18
C ASN A 209 -25.16 -10.89 -18.51
N LEU A 210 -24.15 -10.08 -18.82
CA LEU A 210 -23.34 -10.21 -20.03
C LEU A 210 -22.54 -11.52 -20.03
N TRP A 211 -21.93 -11.88 -18.89
CA TRP A 211 -21.29 -13.20 -18.72
C TRP A 211 -22.28 -14.34 -18.89
N ARG A 212 -23.49 -14.21 -18.32
CA ARG A 212 -24.54 -15.22 -18.48
C ARG A 212 -24.97 -15.38 -19.95
N VAL A 213 -25.04 -14.29 -20.71
CA VAL A 213 -25.33 -14.33 -22.14
C VAL A 213 -24.19 -15.01 -22.89
N ALA A 214 -22.94 -14.58 -22.68
CA ALA A 214 -21.76 -15.17 -23.32
C ALA A 214 -21.66 -16.68 -23.05
N LEU A 215 -21.91 -17.10 -21.81
CA LEU A 215 -21.90 -18.51 -21.41
C LEU A 215 -23.00 -19.32 -22.11
N LYS A 216 -24.17 -18.74 -22.36
CA LYS A 216 -25.28 -19.40 -23.04
C LYS A 216 -25.09 -19.49 -24.56
N THR A 217 -24.36 -18.54 -25.14
CA THR A 217 -24.22 -18.43 -26.61
C THR A 217 -22.92 -19.03 -27.14
N GLY A 218 -21.85 -19.00 -26.35
CA GLY A 218 -20.57 -19.59 -26.72
C GLY A 218 -20.68 -21.11 -26.80
N LYS A 219 -20.10 -21.71 -27.85
CA LYS A 219 -20.12 -23.16 -28.10
C LYS A 219 -18.87 -23.85 -27.57
N SER A 220 -17.83 -23.08 -27.23
CA SER A 220 -16.63 -23.55 -26.53
C SER A 220 -16.21 -22.57 -25.43
N PHE A 221 -15.23 -22.98 -24.62
CA PHE A 221 -14.68 -22.13 -23.56
C PHE A 221 -13.97 -20.89 -24.12
N GLU A 222 -13.21 -21.06 -25.20
CA GLU A 222 -12.51 -19.97 -25.90
C GLU A 222 -13.50 -18.95 -26.48
N GLU A 223 -14.57 -19.44 -27.11
CA GLU A 223 -15.63 -18.58 -27.65
C GLU A 223 -16.37 -17.83 -26.52
N PHE A 224 -16.62 -18.49 -25.39
CA PHE A 224 -17.16 -17.83 -24.19
C PHE A 224 -16.24 -16.70 -23.71
N GLN A 225 -14.93 -16.93 -23.59
CA GLN A 225 -13.98 -15.93 -23.12
C GLN A 225 -13.97 -14.71 -24.03
N GLN A 226 -13.91 -14.92 -25.35
CA GLN A 226 -13.91 -13.84 -26.33
C GLN A 226 -15.22 -13.04 -26.26
N LEU A 227 -16.37 -13.72 -26.27
CA LEU A 227 -17.68 -13.07 -26.19
C LEU A 227 -17.90 -12.32 -24.88
N ALA A 228 -17.37 -12.83 -23.76
CA ALA A 228 -17.49 -12.19 -22.46
C ALA A 228 -16.71 -10.86 -22.43
N LEU A 229 -15.49 -10.85 -22.96
CA LEU A 229 -14.67 -9.64 -23.05
C LEU A 229 -15.28 -8.60 -24.00
N GLU A 230 -15.65 -9.00 -25.21
CA GLU A 230 -16.27 -8.10 -26.20
C GLU A 230 -17.52 -7.41 -25.64
N LYS A 231 -18.38 -8.17 -24.95
CA LYS A 231 -19.60 -7.64 -24.35
C LYS A 231 -19.32 -6.67 -23.21
N LEU A 232 -18.31 -6.93 -22.39
CA LEU A 232 -17.90 -6.02 -21.32
C LEU A 232 -17.33 -4.71 -21.87
N ASP A 233 -16.49 -4.79 -22.91
CA ASP A 233 -15.90 -3.62 -23.56
C ASP A 233 -16.96 -2.75 -24.27
N ASP A 234 -17.92 -3.38 -24.96
CA ASP A 234 -19.06 -2.67 -25.55
C ASP A 234 -19.92 -2.00 -24.46
N ALA A 235 -20.18 -2.68 -23.34
CA ALA A 235 -20.89 -2.08 -22.21
C ALA A 235 -20.13 -0.92 -21.55
N ALA A 236 -18.81 -1.02 -21.44
CA ALA A 236 -17.96 0.08 -20.98
C ALA A 236 -18.05 1.29 -21.92
N SER A 237 -17.99 1.04 -23.23
CA SER A 237 -18.09 2.07 -24.27
C SER A 237 -19.46 2.76 -24.24
N ARG A 238 -20.56 2.01 -24.19
CA ARG A 238 -21.92 2.57 -24.04
C ARG A 238 -22.03 3.47 -22.81
N ARG A 239 -21.49 3.05 -21.67
CA ARG A 239 -21.49 3.85 -20.44
C ARG A 239 -20.69 5.13 -20.59
N HIS A 240 -19.53 5.07 -21.25
CA HIS A 240 -18.72 6.25 -21.51
C HIS A 240 -19.52 7.31 -22.29
N TYR A 241 -20.13 6.93 -23.41
CA TYR A 241 -20.97 7.84 -24.21
C TYR A 241 -22.14 8.41 -23.41
N ILE A 242 -22.86 7.58 -22.63
CA ILE A 242 -23.94 8.07 -21.76
C ILE A 242 -23.43 9.09 -20.74
N GLN A 243 -22.24 8.92 -20.16
CA GLN A 243 -21.69 9.92 -19.23
C GLN A 243 -21.28 11.21 -19.94
N GLU A 244 -20.71 11.10 -21.13
CA GLU A 244 -20.33 12.25 -21.94
C GLU A 244 -21.55 13.09 -22.30
N ASP A 245 -22.63 12.45 -22.75
CA ASP A 245 -23.92 13.10 -23.06
C ASP A 245 -24.53 13.73 -21.81
N LYS A 246 -24.55 13.01 -20.68
CA LYS A 246 -25.06 13.56 -19.40
C LYS A 246 -24.28 14.78 -18.95
N LEU A 247 -22.96 14.79 -19.15
CA LEU A 247 -22.12 15.94 -18.85
C LEU A 247 -22.46 17.09 -19.80
N ALA A 248 -22.63 16.80 -21.10
CA ALA A 248 -22.97 17.79 -22.10
C ALA A 248 -24.29 18.50 -21.80
N ILE A 249 -25.31 17.73 -21.45
CA ILE A 249 -26.63 18.24 -21.03
C ILE A 249 -26.51 19.11 -19.79
N LYS A 250 -25.83 18.63 -18.74
CA LYS A 250 -25.72 19.36 -17.46
C LYS A 250 -24.98 20.67 -17.58
N GLN A 251 -23.98 20.73 -18.45
CA GLN A 251 -23.13 21.90 -18.65
C GLN A 251 -23.64 22.83 -19.75
N GLY A 252 -24.69 22.42 -20.49
CA GLY A 252 -25.18 23.18 -21.65
C GLY A 252 -24.10 23.39 -22.71
N ARG A 253 -23.31 22.35 -23.01
CA ARG A 253 -22.28 22.37 -24.07
C ARG A 253 -22.76 21.62 -25.31
N ASP A 254 -21.98 21.72 -26.38
CA ASP A 254 -22.23 21.05 -27.67
C ASP A 254 -23.61 21.43 -28.24
N GLU A 255 -24.43 20.48 -28.66
CA GLU A 255 -25.79 20.69 -29.15
C GLU A 255 -26.71 21.29 -28.07
N PHE A 256 -26.40 21.10 -26.79
CA PHE A 256 -27.19 21.61 -25.67
C PHE A 256 -26.86 23.06 -25.28
N SER A 257 -25.96 23.73 -26.02
CA SER A 257 -25.56 25.12 -25.77
C SER A 257 -26.49 26.17 -26.35
N ASN A 258 -27.44 25.76 -27.20
CA ASN A 258 -28.41 26.66 -27.82
C ASN A 258 -29.82 26.04 -27.85
N PRO A 259 -30.89 26.86 -27.97
CA PRO A 259 -32.27 26.37 -27.99
C PRO A 259 -32.62 25.53 -29.22
N GLU A 260 -31.84 25.65 -30.31
CA GLU A 260 -32.09 24.96 -31.58
C GLU A 260 -31.54 23.51 -31.57
N GLY A 261 -30.66 23.16 -30.63
CA GLY A 261 -30.11 21.81 -30.52
C GLY A 261 -29.03 21.50 -31.55
N LEU A 262 -28.37 22.53 -32.10
CA LEU A 262 -27.39 22.36 -33.19
C LEU A 262 -25.95 22.39 -32.66
N PRO A 263 -25.02 21.59 -33.22
CA PRO A 263 -23.62 21.65 -32.82
C PRO A 263 -23.09 23.05 -33.09
N THR A 264 -22.48 23.69 -32.07
CA THR A 264 -21.78 24.96 -32.28
C THR A 264 -20.51 24.67 -33.07
N GLY A 265 -20.61 24.78 -34.39
CA GLY A 265 -19.53 24.40 -35.30
C GLY A 265 -18.20 25.02 -34.88
N LYS A 266 -17.19 24.18 -34.62
CA LYS A 266 -15.80 24.61 -34.82
C LYS A 266 -15.65 24.88 -36.31
N GLY A 267 -15.21 26.10 -36.64
CA GLY A 267 -15.30 26.71 -37.96
C GLY A 267 -14.91 25.80 -39.12
N GLY A 268 -15.60 26.04 -40.25
CA GLY A 268 -15.23 25.48 -41.53
C GLY A 268 -13.78 25.78 -41.88
N ALA A 269 -13.06 24.74 -42.26
CA ALA A 269 -11.91 24.83 -43.12
C ALA A 269 -12.17 23.92 -44.32
N GLN A 270 -12.82 24.48 -45.33
CA GLN A 270 -12.53 24.28 -46.77
C GLN A 270 -12.82 25.60 -47.48
#